data_AF-A0A3R6PM83-F1
#
_entry.id   AF-A0A3R6PM83-F1
#
_cell.length_a   1.000
_cell.length_b   1.000
_cell.length_c   1.000
_cell.angle_alpha   90.00
_cell.angle_beta   90.00
_cell.angle_gamma   90.00
#
_symmetry.space_group_name_H-M   'P 1'
#
loop_
_entity.id
_entity.type
_entity.pdbx_description
1 polymer ?
#
loop_
_entity_poly.entity_id
_entity_poly.type
_entity_poly.pdbx_seq_one_letter_code
_entity_poly.pdbx_strand_id
1 'polypeptide(L)'
;MTDMCYNTYKSQKKVGARMGGKTSTASKRKFNDKTYQRIVLDVRMDVFPNKEAVQMAAQKAGQSLTEYIMEAVRLRMQQENVMLDTPGVVKNLEGDTDPVE
;
A
#
# COMPACT_ATOMS: atom_id res chain seq x y z
N MET A 1 -25.91 29.97 -0.76
CA MET A 1 -25.84 29.73 -2.20
C MET A 1 -24.58 30.40 -2.73
N THR A 2 -23.68 29.55 -3.26
CA THR A 2 -22.58 29.84 -4.20
C THR A 2 -21.72 31.08 -4.01
N ASP A 3 -20.56 30.90 -3.40
CA ASP A 3 -19.32 31.61 -3.78
C ASP A 3 -18.25 30.54 -4.06
N MET A 4 -18.31 29.93 -5.24
CA MET A 4 -17.53 30.36 -6.41
C MET A 4 -16.01 30.29 -6.18
N CYS A 5 -15.50 29.10 -5.82
CA CYS A 5 -14.06 28.79 -5.88
C CYS A 5 -13.64 28.42 -7.32
N TYR A 6 -14.00 29.28 -8.28
CA TYR A 6 -13.61 29.15 -9.68
C TYR A 6 -12.85 30.40 -10.11
N ASN A 7 -11.64 30.61 -9.58
CA ASN A 7 -10.76 31.67 -10.10
C ASN A 7 -9.27 31.47 -9.77
N THR A 8 -8.77 30.25 -9.96
CA THR A 8 -7.30 30.04 -10.04
C THR A 8 -6.90 29.11 -11.19
N TYR A 9 -7.73 29.03 -12.23
CA TYR A 9 -7.38 28.39 -13.48
C TYR A 9 -7.14 29.50 -14.52
N LYS A 10 -5.89 29.63 -14.98
CA LYS A 10 -5.38 30.59 -16.01
C LYS A 10 -4.85 31.94 -15.50
N SER A 11 -3.77 31.91 -14.71
CA SER A 11 -2.77 33.00 -14.74
C SER A 11 -1.37 32.42 -14.52
N GLN A 12 -0.83 31.79 -15.56
CA GLN A 12 0.60 31.43 -15.63
C GLN A 12 1.25 32.05 -16.87
N LYS A 13 0.89 33.31 -17.17
CA LYS A 13 1.55 34.10 -18.22
C LYS A 13 2.16 35.34 -17.57
N LYS A 14 3.36 35.19 -17.00
CA LYS A 14 4.44 36.21 -17.01
C LYS A 14 5.62 35.78 -16.12
N VAL A 15 6.73 35.57 -16.81
CA VAL A 15 8.12 35.90 -16.47
C VAL A 15 8.28 36.73 -15.19
N GLY A 16 9.09 36.23 -14.26
CA GLY A 16 9.49 36.95 -13.05
C GLY A 16 9.89 35.96 -11.96
N ALA A 17 11.15 36.01 -11.55
CA ALA A 17 11.71 35.17 -10.49
C ALA A 17 10.77 35.09 -9.28
N ARG A 18 10.13 33.93 -9.08
CA ARG A 18 9.42 33.63 -7.82
C ARG A 18 10.47 33.32 -6.77
N MET A 19 11.00 34.39 -6.18
CA MET A 19 11.79 34.36 -4.96
C MET A 19 11.09 33.44 -3.95
N GLY A 20 11.84 32.43 -3.49
CA GLY A 20 11.35 31.35 -2.65
C GLY A 20 10.77 31.84 -1.34
N GLY A 21 9.43 31.88 -1.26
CA GLY A 21 8.69 32.06 -0.02
C GLY A 21 8.06 30.75 0.45
N LYS A 22 8.14 30.48 1.77
CA LYS A 22 7.59 29.32 2.52
C LYS A 22 8.27 27.98 2.22
N THR A 23 9.49 27.82 2.77
CA THR A 23 10.33 26.61 2.77
C THR A 23 10.61 26.06 1.37
N SER A 24 11.85 26.25 0.91
CA SER A 24 12.28 25.83 -0.43
C SER A 24 11.82 24.40 -0.76
N THR A 25 11.47 24.14 -2.03
CA THR A 25 11.13 22.78 -2.50
C THR A 25 12.20 21.76 -2.08
N ALA A 26 13.47 22.18 -2.04
CA ALA A 26 14.59 21.37 -1.55
C ALA A 26 14.46 21.03 -0.05
N SER A 27 14.05 21.98 0.79
CA SER A 27 13.82 21.75 2.22
C SER A 27 12.67 20.76 2.47
N LYS A 28 11.57 20.85 1.72
CA LYS A 28 10.45 19.89 1.82
C LYS A 28 10.87 18.47 1.42
N ARG A 29 11.66 18.33 0.36
CA ARG A 29 12.22 17.04 -0.07
C ARG A 29 13.12 16.45 1.01
N LYS A 30 14.10 17.22 1.51
CA LYS A 30 15.01 16.78 2.57
C LYS A 30 14.28 16.30 3.83
N PHE A 31 13.18 16.95 4.21
CA PHE A 31 12.36 16.49 5.32
C PHE A 31 11.64 15.18 4.97
N ASN A 32 10.90 15.16 3.86
CA ASN A 32 10.12 14.00 3.47
C ASN A 32 10.96 12.74 3.29
N ASP A 33 12.15 12.85 2.71
CA ASP A 33 13.04 11.72 2.43
C ASP A 33 13.71 11.17 3.71
N LYS A 34 13.78 11.97 4.79
CA LYS A 34 14.26 11.51 6.11
C LYS A 34 13.15 10.90 6.96
N THR A 35 11.92 11.39 6.82
CA THR A 35 10.80 11.02 7.68
C THR A 35 10.01 9.85 7.12
N TYR A 36 9.88 9.73 5.80
CA TYR A 36 8.99 8.77 5.17
C TYR A 36 9.72 7.92 4.13
N GLN A 37 9.47 6.62 4.17
CA GLN A 37 9.82 5.70 3.08
C GLN A 37 8.63 5.65 2.11
N ARG A 38 8.89 5.85 0.82
CA ARG A 38 7.85 5.84 -0.22
C ARG A 38 7.78 4.48 -0.89
N ILE A 39 6.58 3.91 -0.95
CA ILE A 39 6.29 2.73 -1.76
C ILE A 39 5.45 3.21 -2.95
N VAL A 40 5.97 2.99 -4.16
CA VAL A 40 5.23 3.26 -5.41
C VAL A 40 4.54 1.97 -5.80
N LEU A 41 3.22 2.02 -5.97
CA LEU A 41 2.39 0.86 -6.27
C LEU A 41 1.66 1.08 -7.60
N ASP A 42 2.06 0.35 -8.62
CA ASP A 42 1.37 0.30 -9.90
C ASP A 42 0.36 -0.86 -9.88
N VAL A 43 -0.92 -0.53 -9.75
CA VAL A 43 -2.01 -1.51 -9.71
C VAL A 43 -2.69 -1.55 -11.06
N ARG A 44 -2.66 -2.72 -11.70
CA ARG A 44 -3.38 -2.96 -12.95
C ARG A 44 -4.89 -2.93 -12.74
N MET A 45 -5.61 -2.40 -13.72
CA MET A 45 -7.08 -2.28 -13.65
C MET A 45 -7.79 -3.60 -13.94
N ASP A 46 -7.18 -4.45 -14.76
CA ASP A 46 -7.75 -5.68 -15.30
C ASP A 46 -7.56 -6.91 -14.39
N VAL A 47 -6.75 -6.80 -13.34
CA VAL A 47 -6.41 -7.91 -12.44
C VAL A 47 -6.93 -7.62 -11.04
N PHE A 48 -7.60 -8.59 -10.43
CA PHE A 48 -8.02 -8.50 -9.05
C PHE A 48 -6.88 -8.88 -8.10
N PRO A 49 -6.68 -8.16 -6.97
CA PRO A 49 -7.42 -6.96 -6.57
C PRO A 49 -6.97 -5.70 -7.33
N ASN A 50 -7.93 -4.97 -7.89
CA ASN A 50 -7.69 -3.68 -8.53
C ASN A 50 -7.91 -2.52 -7.53
N LYS A 51 -7.51 -1.31 -7.92
CA LYS A 51 -7.58 -0.12 -7.05
C LYS A 51 -9.00 0.12 -6.48
N GLU A 52 -10.04 -0.05 -7.29
CA GLU A 52 -11.43 0.20 -6.88
C GLU A 52 -11.88 -0.82 -5.84
N ALA A 53 -11.57 -2.10 -6.05
CA ALA A 53 -11.87 -3.15 -5.10
C ALA A 53 -11.20 -2.90 -3.73
N VAL A 54 -9.92 -2.50 -3.74
CA VAL A 54 -9.20 -2.17 -2.50
C VAL A 54 -9.80 -0.94 -1.82
N GLN A 55 -10.21 0.08 -2.58
CA GLN A 55 -10.88 1.27 -2.02
C GLN A 55 -12.22 0.93 -1.38
N MET A 56 -13.06 0.14 -2.05
CA MET A 56 -14.34 -0.29 -1.48
C MET A 56 -14.15 -1.14 -0.22
N ALA A 57 -13.15 -2.02 -0.21
CA ALA A 57 -12.83 -2.86 0.95
C ALA A 57 -12.36 -2.00 2.15
N ALA A 58 -11.48 -1.03 1.90
CA ALA A 58 -11.02 -0.09 2.93
C ALA A 58 -12.18 0.74 3.50
N GLN A 59 -13.07 1.26 2.65
CA GLN A 59 -14.26 2.00 3.07
C GLN A 59 -15.19 1.13 3.92
N LYS A 60 -15.44 -0.11 3.49
CA LYS A 60 -16.27 -1.07 4.23
C LYS A 60 -15.66 -1.40 5.60
N ALA A 61 -14.34 -1.44 5.69
CA ALA A 61 -13.61 -1.63 6.95
C ALA A 61 -13.54 -0.35 7.81
N GLY A 62 -13.98 0.81 7.29
CA GLY A 62 -13.87 2.10 7.98
C GLY A 62 -12.43 2.62 8.12
N GLN A 63 -11.51 2.12 7.28
CA GLN A 63 -10.09 2.44 7.34
C GLN A 63 -9.65 3.32 6.16
N SER A 64 -8.51 4.01 6.32
CA SER A 64 -7.87 4.65 5.18
C SER A 64 -7.31 3.61 4.21
N LEU A 65 -7.19 3.96 2.92
CA LEU A 65 -6.63 3.05 1.91
C LEU A 65 -5.22 2.56 2.30
N THR A 66 -4.38 3.48 2.78
CA THR A 66 -3.02 3.16 3.21
C THR A 66 -3.00 2.20 4.40
N GLU A 67 -3.83 2.47 5.41
CA GLU A 67 -3.92 1.62 6.60
C GLU A 67 -4.42 0.21 6.26
N TYR A 68 -5.46 0.12 5.43
CA TYR A 68 -6.00 -1.16 4.97
C TYR A 68 -4.93 -2.00 4.24
N ILE A 69 -4.14 -1.37 3.36
CA ILE A 69 -3.04 -2.05 2.66
C ILE A 69 -1.96 -2.51 3.64
N MET A 70 -1.53 -1.65 4.56
CA MET A 70 -0.47 -1.99 5.52
C MET A 70 -0.90 -3.09 6.49
N GLU A 71 -2.15 -3.07 6.95
CA GLU A 71 -2.72 -4.12 7.78
C GLU A 71 -2.78 -5.46 7.05
N ALA A 72 -3.23 -5.47 5.79
CA ALA A 72 -3.24 -6.68 4.97
C ALA A 72 -1.84 -7.28 4.78
N VAL A 73 -0.83 -6.44 4.54
CA VAL A 73 0.58 -6.87 4.45
C VAL A 73 1.08 -7.41 5.78
N ARG A 74 0.77 -6.73 6.90
CA ARG A 74 1.15 -7.16 8.24
C ARG A 74 0.60 -8.54 8.59
N LEU A 75 -0.70 -8.76 8.35
CA LEU A 75 -1.36 -10.05 8.59
C LEU A 75 -0.72 -11.16 7.77
N ARG A 76 -0.38 -10.87 6.50
CA ARG A 76 0.28 -11.85 5.64
C ARG A 76 1.68 -12.20 6.14
N MET A 77 2.48 -11.21 6.52
CA MET A 77 3.80 -11.45 7.11
C MET A 77 3.71 -12.29 8.40
N GLN A 78 2.72 -12.02 9.26
CA GLN A 78 2.50 -12.81 10.47
C GLN A 78 2.12 -14.26 10.14
N GLN A 79 1.22 -14.47 9.19
CA GLN A 79 0.80 -15.80 8.77
C GLN A 79 1.95 -16.61 8.17
N GLU A 80 2.77 -15.99 7.33
CA GLU A 80 3.95 -16.64 6.73
C GLU A 80 4.99 -17.02 7.80
N ASN A 81 5.22 -16.16 8.79
CA ASN A 81 6.14 -16.46 9.90
C ASN A 81 5.63 -17.60 10.80
N VAL A 82 4.34 -17.62 11.14
CA VAL A 82 3.73 -18.70 11.94
C VAL A 82 3.80 -20.05 11.22
N MET A 83 3.71 -20.06 9.89
CA MET A 83 3.78 -21.28 9.08
C MET A 83 5.20 -21.86 9.00
N LEU A 84 6.25 -21.05 9.18
CA LEU A 84 7.65 -21.52 9.25
C LEU A 84 8.02 -22.10 10.62
N ASP A 85 7.38 -21.61 11.68
CA ASP A 85 7.62 -22.06 13.06
C ASP A 85 6.81 -23.29 13.46
N THR A 86 6.04 -23.90 12.55
CA THR A 86 5.34 -25.16 12.84
C THR A 86 6.35 -26.33 12.70
N PRO A 87 6.75 -27.01 13.79
CA PRO A 87 7.65 -28.15 13.68
C PRO A 87 6.94 -29.23 12.89
N GLY A 88 7.57 -29.67 11.80
CA GLY A 88 7.00 -30.62 10.86
C GLY A 88 6.41 -31.83 11.58
N VAL A 89 5.11 -32.05 11.38
CA VAL A 89 4.47 -33.33 11.65
C VAL A 89 5.13 -34.34 10.71
N VAL A 90 6.10 -35.08 11.24
CA VAL A 90 6.67 -36.28 10.61
C VAL A 90 5.53 -37.27 10.41
N LYS A 91 5.01 -37.34 9.18
CA LYS A 91 4.18 -38.46 8.77
C LYS A 91 5.12 -39.63 8.49
N ASN A 92 5.42 -40.40 9.54
CA ASN A 92 5.97 -41.73 9.36
C ASN A 92 4.90 -42.55 8.62
N LEU A 93 5.08 -42.73 7.31
CA LEU A 93 4.33 -43.72 6.55
C LEU A 93 4.97 -45.07 6.86
N GLU A 94 4.40 -45.77 7.83
CA GLU A 94 4.61 -47.19 8.08
C GLU A 94 4.02 -47.94 6.88
N GLY A 95 4.90 -48.28 5.93
CA GLY A 95 4.53 -48.96 4.69
C GLY A 95 4.21 -50.42 4.95
N ASP A 96 2.92 -50.72 4.91
CA ASP A 96 2.27 -51.84 4.23
C ASP A 96 2.92 -53.22 4.37
N THR A 97 2.43 -53.98 5.35
CA THR A 97 2.39 -55.45 5.28
C THR A 97 1.35 -55.89 4.27
N ASP A 98 1.76 -56.61 3.22
CA ASP A 98 0.88 -57.54 2.49
C ASP A 98 1.63 -58.87 2.27
N PRO A 99 1.14 -60.01 2.81
CA PRO A 99 1.64 -61.33 2.45
C PRO A 99 0.92 -61.80 1.18
N VAL A 100 1.68 -62.14 0.14
CA VAL A 100 1.14 -62.77 -1.06
C VAL A 100 1.11 -64.29 -0.84
N GLU A 101 -0.08 -64.89 -0.98
CA GLU A 101 -0.34 -66.35 -0.99
C GLU A 101 0.45 -67.10 -2.08
#